data_AF-A0A6B2T4P7-F1
#
_entry.id   AF-A0A6B2T4P7-F1
#
_cell.length_a   1.000
_cell.length_b   1.000
_cell.length_c   1.000
_cell.angle_alpha   90.00
_cell.angle_beta   90.00
_cell.angle_gamma   90.00
#
_symmetry.space_group_name_H-M   'P 1'
#
loop_
_entity.id
_entity.type
_entity.pdbx_description
1 polymer ?
#
loop_
_entity_poly.entity_id
_entity_poly.type
_entity_poly.pdbx_seq_one_letter_code
_entity_poly.pdbx_strand_id
1 'polypeptide(L)' 'MTSASAGPAGAALRPLSDSLTDVAGLRVGHATRTGGGRLTGTTVVLAPEGGAVA' A
#
# COMPACT_ATOMS: atom_id res chain seq x y z
N MET A 1 -17.66 0.55 -29.56
CA MET A 1 -16.83 1.17 -28.52
C MET A 1 -17.72 1.58 -27.35
N THR A 2 -18.19 0.61 -26.56
CA THR A 2 -19.03 0.92 -25.40
C THR A 2 -18.12 0.98 -24.19
N SER A 3 -17.72 2.21 -23.85
CA SER A 3 -17.20 2.53 -22.53
C SER A 3 -18.37 2.46 -21.55
N ALA A 4 -18.37 1.46 -20.67
CA ALA A 4 -19.31 1.41 -19.56
C ALA A 4 -18.79 2.35 -18.46
N SER A 5 -19.42 3.52 -18.38
CA SER A 5 -19.31 4.46 -17.27
C SER A 5 -19.87 3.86 -15.97
N ALA A 6 -19.20 4.19 -14.86
CA ALA A 6 -19.24 3.59 -13.52
C ALA A 6 -20.61 3.19 -12.94
N GLY A 7 -20.67 1.97 -12.38
CA GLY A 7 -21.71 1.53 -11.44
C GLY A 7 -21.25 1.63 -9.98
N PRO A 8 -22.15 1.82 -9.00
CA PRO A 8 -21.78 2.05 -7.61
C PRO A 8 -21.46 0.72 -6.93
N ALA A 9 -20.17 0.45 -6.71
CA ALA A 9 -19.74 -0.53 -5.73
C ALA A 9 -18.65 0.08 -4.84
N GLY A 10 -19.05 0.61 -3.68
CA GLY A 10 -18.17 0.62 -2.50
C GLY A 10 -17.77 1.95 -1.87
N ALA A 11 -18.38 3.10 -2.17
CA ALA A 11 -18.17 4.28 -1.33
C ALA A 11 -19.06 4.18 -0.06
N ALA A 12 -18.44 3.75 1.06
CA ALA A 12 -18.85 3.92 2.47
C ALA A 12 -19.44 2.72 3.25
N LEU A 13 -18.55 1.82 3.68
CA LEU A 13 -18.35 1.54 5.11
C LEU A 13 -16.96 2.11 5.43
N ARG A 14 -16.63 2.75 6.56
CA ARG A 14 -15.27 3.34 6.65
C ARG A 14 -14.22 2.23 6.73
N PRO A 15 -13.43 2.01 5.67
CA PRO A 15 -13.07 0.66 5.27
C PRO A 15 -11.57 0.50 5.25
N LEU A 16 -11.01 -0.39 6.09
CA LEU A 16 -9.56 -0.60 6.11
C LEU A 16 -8.81 0.72 6.44
N SER A 17 -7.51 0.68 6.69
CA SER A 17 -6.73 1.76 7.31
C SER A 17 -6.45 2.97 6.40
N ASP A 18 -7.01 2.99 5.19
CA ASP A 18 -6.59 3.85 4.07
C ASP A 18 -5.06 3.78 3.86
N SER A 19 -4.57 2.54 3.78
CA SER A 19 -3.15 2.21 3.85
C SER A 19 -2.77 1.13 2.85
N LEU A 20 -1.47 0.99 2.57
CA LEU A 20 -0.99 -0.11 1.71
C LEU A 20 -1.31 -1.50 2.30
N THR A 21 -1.37 -1.61 3.63
CA THR A 21 -1.69 -2.87 4.33
C THR A 21 -3.16 -3.28 4.22
N ASP A 22 -3.98 -2.45 3.58
CA ASP A 22 -5.36 -2.76 3.26
C ASP A 22 -5.46 -3.83 2.16
N VAL A 23 -4.40 -3.99 1.35
CA VAL A 23 -4.30 -5.13 0.44
C VAL A 23 -3.86 -6.36 1.23
N ALA A 24 -4.74 -7.37 1.28
CA ALA A 24 -4.47 -8.62 2.00
C ALA A 24 -3.13 -9.25 1.57
N GLY A 25 -2.28 -9.54 2.55
CA GLY A 25 -0.96 -10.14 2.32
C GLY A 25 0.17 -9.13 2.07
N LEU A 26 -0.11 -7.86 1.76
CA LEU A 26 0.92 -6.83 1.74
C LEU A 26 1.38 -6.47 3.15
N ARG A 27 2.68 -6.20 3.29
CA ARG A 27 3.30 -5.71 4.52
C ARG A 27 4.23 -4.55 4.20
N VAL A 28 4.32 -3.59 5.13
CA VAL A 28 5.22 -2.44 4.98
C VAL A 28 6.20 -2.41 6.16
N GLY A 29 7.49 -2.26 5.85
CA GLY A 29 8.56 -2.13 6.84
C GLY A 29 9.37 -0.86 6.60
N HIS A 30 9.81 -0.23 7.69
CA HIS A 30 10.61 0.99 7.65
C HIS A 30 11.91 0.81 8.44
N ALA A 31 13.02 1.27 7.88
CA ALA A 31 14.28 1.42 8.58
C ALA A 31 14.74 2.87 8.46
N THR A 32 14.74 3.60 9.57
CA THR A 32 15.14 5.01 9.63
C THR A 32 16.48 5.14 10.34
N ARG A 33 17.40 5.91 9.75
CA ARG A 33 18.66 6.29 10.34
C ARG A 33 18.69 7.79 10.60
N THR A 34 18.73 8.13 11.89
CA THR A 34 18.83 9.52 12.37
C THR A 34 20.11 9.72 13.18
N GLY A 35 20.55 10.98 13.29
CA GLY A 35 21.72 11.38 14.09
C GLY A 35 23.04 11.36 13.33
N GLY A 36 24.08 11.96 13.93
CA GLY A 36 25.43 12.05 13.32
C GLY A 36 25.44 12.75 11.96
N GLY A 37 24.61 13.79 11.79
CA GLY A 37 24.45 14.53 10.53
C GLY A 37 23.68 13.78 9.43
N ARG A 38 23.04 12.66 9.75
CA ARG A 38 22.31 11.84 8.78
C ARG A 38 20.82 11.79 9.12
N LEU A 39 20.01 11.90 8.08
CA LEU A 39 18.56 11.72 8.12
C LEU A 39 18.16 11.00 6.84
N THR A 40 18.13 9.68 6.89
CA THR A 40 17.85 8.83 5.73
C THR A 40 17.11 7.58 6.17
N GLY A 41 16.60 6.81 5.22
CA GLY A 41 15.92 5.57 5.53
C GLY A 41 15.51 4.79 4.28
N THR A 42 14.87 3.67 4.52
CA THR A 42 14.32 2.80 3.48
C THR A 42 12.96 2.32 3.91
N THR A 43 12.02 2.32 2.96
CA THR A 43 10.70 1.72 3.09
C THR A 43 10.65 0.52 2.16
N VAL A 44 10.25 -0.64 2.68
CA VAL A 44 10.05 -1.86 1.91
C VAL A 44 8.57 -2.19 1.92
N VAL A 45 8.04 -2.46 0.74
CA VAL A 45 6.72 -3.06 0.57
C VAL A 45 6.94 -4.52 0.18
N LEU A 46 6.62 -5.43 1.09
CA LEU A 46 6.76 -6.86 0.87
C LEU A 46 5.49 -7.37 0.19
N ALA A 47 5.67 -8.00 -0.98
CA ALA A 47 4.59 -8.66 -1.69
C ALA A 47 4.00 -9.81 -0.86
N PRO A 48 2.76 -10.23 -1.14
CA PRO A 48 2.23 -11.48 -0.59
C PRO A 48 3.11 -12.65 -1.03
N GLU A 49 2.95 -13.82 -0.40
CA GLU A 49 3.72 -15.03 -0.70
C GLU A 49 3.67 -15.44 -2.19
N GLY A 50 2.59 -15.08 -2.90
CA GLY A 50 2.44 -15.30 -4.36
C GLY A 50 3.17 -14.29 -5.25
N GLY A 51 3.86 -13.31 -4.67
CA GLY A 51 4.52 -12.22 -5.39
C GLY A 51 3.56 -11.09 -5.81
N ALA A 52 4.10 -10.13 -6.54
CA ALA A 52 3.37 -9.01 -7.13
C ALA A 52 3.89 -8.74 -8.54
N VAL A 53 3.05 -8.15 -9.39
CA VAL A 53 3.43 -7.72 -10.74
C VAL A 53 3.77 -6.22 -10.68
N ALA A 54 4.77 -5.82 -11.49
CA ALA A 54 5.24 -4.43 -11.60
C ALA A 54 4.62 -3.71 -12.80
#